data_AF-A0A961RVQ7-F1
#
_entry.id   AF-A0A961RVQ7-F1
#
_cell.length_a   1.000
_cell.length_b   1.000
_cell.length_c   1.000
_cell.angle_alpha   90.00
_cell.angle_beta   90.00
_cell.angle_gamma   90.00
#
_symmetry.space_group_name_H-M   'P 1'
#
loop_
_entity.id
_entity.type
_entity.pdbx_description
1 polymer ?
#
loop_
_entity_poly.entity_id
_entity_poly.type
_entity_poly.pdbx_seq_one_letter_code
_entity_poly.pdbx_strand_id
1 'polypeptide(L)'
;FEIVLNGGAMFNHSNLKLPLWLDRWLRLVIVTPDMHRVHHSSEVEETDSNYGFNLSIWDRMFNTYVDQPKLGHDGMQIGLKEWQDHRPERLDWALMVPFISQRSK
;
A
#
# COMPACT_ATOMS: atom_id res chain seq x y z
N PHE A 1 -9.11 11.84 18.50
CA PHE A 1 -9.34 11.58 17.06
C PHE A 1 -8.04 11.79 16.28
N GLU A 2 -7.50 13.01 16.25
CA GLU A 2 -6.25 13.33 15.52
C GLU A 2 -5.05 12.44 15.86
N ILE A 3 -4.85 12.09 17.13
CA ILE A 3 -3.73 11.22 17.55
C ILE A 3 -3.84 9.83 16.92
N VAL A 4 -5.04 9.25 16.90
CA VAL A 4 -5.27 7.92 16.33
C VAL A 4 -5.13 7.97 14.81
N LEU A 5 -5.67 9.01 14.18
CA LEU A 5 -5.58 9.19 12.73
C LEU A 5 -4.14 9.35 12.25
N ASN A 6 -3.36 10.25 12.88
CA ASN A 6 -1.97 10.46 12.54
C ASN A 6 -1.08 9.26 12.92
N GLY A 7 -1.33 8.66 14.09
CA GLY A 7 -0.61 7.46 14.53
C GLY A 7 -0.82 6.29 13.57
N GLY A 8 -2.05 6.07 13.13
CA GLY A 8 -2.37 5.08 12.11
C GLY A 8 -1.71 5.37 10.77
N ALA A 9 -1.74 6.64 10.32
CA ALA A 9 -1.06 7.09 9.11
C ALA A 9 0.44 6.76 9.11
N MET A 10 1.11 7.05 10.22
CA MET A 10 2.54 6.77 10.36
C MET A 10 2.81 5.28 10.48
N PHE A 11 1.93 4.53 11.14
CA PHE A 11 2.07 3.09 11.31
C PHE A 11 1.92 2.34 9.98
N ASN A 12 0.80 2.53 9.26
CA ASN A 12 0.52 1.79 8.03
C ASN A 12 1.45 2.17 6.86
N HIS A 13 2.01 3.38 6.84
CA HIS A 13 3.03 3.82 5.86
C HIS A 13 4.49 3.65 6.36
N SER A 14 4.71 2.97 7.48
CA SER A 14 6.07 2.72 7.95
C SER A 14 6.75 1.59 7.15
N ASN A 15 8.07 1.68 6.98
CA ASN A 15 8.88 0.58 6.43
C ASN A 15 9.24 -0.49 7.48
N LEU A 16 8.37 -0.70 8.48
CA LEU A 16 8.59 -1.70 9.52
C LEU A 16 8.21 -3.09 9.01
N LYS A 17 9.14 -4.05 9.15
CA LYS A 17 8.86 -5.48 8.98
C LYS A 17 8.53 -6.08 10.34
N LEU A 18 7.24 -6.25 10.61
CA LEU A 18 6.79 -6.85 11.86
C LEU A 18 7.13 -8.35 11.88
N PRO A 19 7.40 -8.95 13.06
CA PRO A 19 7.41 -10.40 13.17
C PRO A 19 6.06 -10.98 12.70
N LEU A 20 6.11 -12.05 11.88
CA LEU A 20 4.91 -12.62 11.25
C LEU A 20 3.80 -13.00 12.25
N TRP A 21 4.18 -13.48 13.44
CA TRP A 21 3.21 -13.81 14.48
C TRP A 21 2.45 -12.58 14.98
N LEU A 22 3.14 -11.43 15.10
CA LEU A 22 2.56 -10.20 15.61
C LEU A 22 1.63 -9.60 14.57
N ASP A 23 2.13 -9.50 13.35
CA ASP A 23 1.36 -9.00 12.22
C ASP A 23 0.08 -9.82 12.01
N ARG A 24 0.14 -11.15 12.09
CA ARG A 24 -1.03 -12.05 11.98
C ARG A 24 -2.15 -11.71 12.96
N TRP A 25 -1.82 -11.34 14.19
CA TRP A 25 -2.81 -10.95 15.19
C TRP A 25 -3.28 -9.51 15.01
N LEU A 26 -2.36 -8.59 14.72
CA LEU A 26 -2.70 -7.18 14.55
C LEU A 26 -3.61 -6.94 13.33
N ARG A 27 -3.34 -7.60 12.20
CA ARG A 27 -4.11 -7.45 10.94
C ARG A 27 -5.56 -7.94 11.01
N LEU A 28 -5.98 -8.50 12.15
CA LEU A 28 -7.39 -8.81 12.40
C LEU A 28 -8.19 -7.55 12.73
N VAL A 29 -7.56 -6.55 13.35
CA VAL A 29 -8.23 -5.35 13.88
C VAL A 29 -7.71 -4.07 13.24
N ILE A 30 -6.39 -3.94 13.06
CA ILE A 30 -5.74 -2.74 12.54
C ILE A 30 -5.07 -3.00 11.19
N VAL A 31 -4.92 -1.95 10.40
CA VAL A 31 -4.18 -2.02 9.13
C VAL A 31 -2.69 -1.98 9.43
N THR A 32 -1.99 -3.09 9.21
CA THR A 32 -0.54 -3.22 9.41
C THR A 32 0.24 -2.70 8.20
N PRO A 33 1.56 -2.42 8.33
CA PRO A 33 2.39 -2.03 7.20
C PRO A 33 2.28 -3.00 6.02
N ASP A 34 2.39 -4.32 6.27
CA ASP A 34 2.30 -5.33 5.20
C ASP A 34 0.89 -5.41 4.59
N MET A 35 -0.17 -5.27 5.38
CA MET A 35 -1.53 -5.22 4.84
C MET A 35 -1.70 -4.02 3.89
N HIS A 36 -1.29 -2.83 4.33
CA HIS A 36 -1.37 -1.61 3.52
C HIS A 36 -0.46 -1.66 2.29
N ARG A 37 0.71 -2.29 2.40
CA ARG A 37 1.67 -2.43 1.29
C ARG A 37 1.06 -3.10 0.06
N VAL A 38 0.16 -4.07 0.24
CA VAL A 38 -0.53 -4.76 -0.87
C VAL A 38 -1.29 -3.78 -1.77
N HIS A 39 -1.96 -2.79 -1.17
CA HIS A 39 -2.65 -1.73 -1.90
C HIS A 39 -1.69 -0.89 -2.78
N HIS A 40 -0.41 -0.80 -2.42
CA HIS A 40 0.61 -0.10 -3.20
C HIS A 40 1.27 -0.97 -4.27
N SER A 41 0.82 -2.21 -4.46
CA SER A 41 1.30 -3.08 -5.53
C SER A 41 1.08 -2.43 -6.89
N SER A 42 1.96 -2.74 -7.84
CA SER A 42 1.82 -2.36 -9.25
C SER A 42 0.81 -3.22 -10.01
N GLU A 43 0.37 -4.34 -9.44
CA GLU A 43 -0.62 -5.22 -10.05
C GLU A 43 -2.04 -4.81 -9.62
N VAL A 44 -2.88 -4.46 -10.60
CA VAL A 44 -4.22 -3.85 -10.37
C VAL A 44 -5.10 -4.65 -9.42
N GLU A 45 -5.09 -5.99 -9.50
CA GLU A 45 -5.88 -6.84 -8.60
C GLU A 45 -5.45 -6.74 -7.13
N GLU A 46 -4.19 -6.38 -6.87
CA GLU A 46 -3.64 -6.15 -5.53
C GLU A 46 -3.80 -4.68 -5.13
N THR A 47 -3.60 -3.74 -6.07
CA THR A 47 -3.85 -2.31 -5.87
C THR A 47 -5.29 -2.06 -5.44
N ASP A 48 -6.25 -2.70 -6.11
CA ASP A 48 -7.69 -2.56 -5.84
C ASP A 48 -8.14 -3.46 -4.68
N SER A 49 -7.39 -3.45 -3.58
CA SER A 49 -7.64 -4.18 -2.36
C SER A 49 -7.16 -3.39 -1.12
N ASN A 50 -7.51 -3.86 0.09
CA ASN A 50 -7.03 -3.31 1.37
C ASN A 50 -7.20 -1.77 1.50
N TYR A 51 -8.40 -1.25 1.18
CA TYR A 51 -8.77 0.17 1.23
C TYR A 51 -8.88 0.73 2.65
N GLY A 52 -8.96 -0.12 3.67
CA GLY A 52 -9.01 0.30 5.06
C GLY A 52 -7.78 1.13 5.44
N PHE A 53 -8.01 2.20 6.20
CA PHE A 53 -6.92 3.06 6.67
C PHE A 53 -6.44 2.71 8.09
N ASN A 54 -7.33 2.75 9.08
CA ASN A 54 -7.00 2.44 10.48
C ASN A 54 -7.43 1.02 10.89
N LEU A 55 -8.64 0.62 10.49
CA LEU A 55 -9.26 -0.64 10.90
C LEU A 55 -9.42 -1.56 9.70
N SER A 56 -8.91 -2.78 9.82
CA SER A 56 -8.98 -3.82 8.77
C SER A 56 -10.37 -4.45 8.62
N ILE A 57 -11.29 -4.18 9.56
CA ILE A 57 -12.64 -4.73 9.54
C ILE A 57 -13.42 -4.33 8.28
N TRP A 58 -13.17 -3.13 7.76
CA TRP A 58 -13.84 -2.64 6.55
C TRP A 58 -13.52 -3.52 5.35
N ASP A 59 -12.25 -3.89 5.16
CA ASP A 59 -11.86 -4.76 4.04
C ASP A 59 -12.46 -6.16 4.12
N ARG A 60 -12.69 -6.65 5.34
CA ARG A 60 -13.36 -7.93 5.56
C ARG A 60 -14.86 -7.84 5.30
N MET A 61 -15.50 -6.76 5.74
CA MET A 61 -16.93 -6.52 5.54
C MET A 61 -17.29 -6.32 4.05
N PHE A 62 -16.40 -5.69 3.29
CA PHE A 62 -16.62 -5.39 1.87
C PHE A 62 -15.88 -6.33 0.91
N ASN A 63 -15.26 -7.40 1.44
CA ASN A 63 -14.56 -8.43 0.68
C ASN A 63 -13.44 -7.87 -0.24
N THR A 64 -12.69 -6.88 0.26
CA THR A 64 -11.52 -6.29 -0.38
C THR A 64 -10.21 -6.69 0.31
N TYR A 65 -10.28 -7.58 1.31
CA TYR A 65 -9.11 -8.01 2.07
C TYR A 65 -8.23 -9.01 1.28
N VAL A 66 -6.96 -8.65 1.07
CA VAL A 66 -5.91 -9.51 0.51
C VAL A 66 -4.79 -9.69 1.52
N ASP A 67 -4.49 -10.94 1.88
CA ASP A 67 -3.48 -11.28 2.90
C ASP A 67 -2.05 -11.17 2.38
N GLN A 68 -1.80 -11.67 1.18
CA GLN A 68 -0.50 -11.77 0.53
C GLN A 68 -0.61 -11.38 -0.95
N PRO A 69 0.33 -10.59 -1.49
CA PRO A 69 0.43 -10.39 -2.92
C PRO A 69 0.93 -11.68 -3.59
N LYS A 70 0.73 -11.83 -4.90
CA LYS A 70 1.03 -13.05 -5.67
C LYS A 70 2.49 -13.48 -5.58
N LEU A 71 3.41 -12.51 -5.48
CA LEU A 71 4.86 -12.74 -5.37
C LEU A 71 5.38 -12.69 -3.93
N GLY A 72 4.48 -12.55 -2.94
CA GLY A 72 4.83 -12.28 -1.55
C GLY A 72 5.35 -10.84 -1.33
N HIS A 73 5.31 -10.37 -0.09
CA HIS A 73 5.69 -8.98 0.25
C HIS A 73 7.13 -8.61 -0.13
N ASP A 74 8.04 -9.58 -0.14
CA ASP A 74 9.45 -9.35 -0.52
C ASP A 74 9.65 -9.30 -2.06
N GLY A 75 8.72 -9.87 -2.84
CA GLY A 75 8.80 -9.96 -4.31
C GLY A 75 7.85 -9.03 -5.07
N MET A 76 6.93 -8.36 -4.39
CA MET A 76 6.00 -7.42 -5.01
C MET A 76 6.72 -6.17 -5.51
N GLN A 77 6.25 -5.62 -6.62
CA GLN A 77 6.67 -4.31 -7.13
C GLN A 77 5.69 -3.25 -6.64
N ILE A 78 6.21 -2.09 -6.24
CA ILE A 78 5.43 -0.99 -5.69
C ILE A 78 5.34 0.14 -6.71
N GLY A 79 4.21 0.85 -6.71
CA GLY A 79 3.99 2.03 -7.55
C GLY A 79 3.41 1.68 -8.92
N LEU A 80 3.54 2.59 -9.88
CA LEU A 80 2.90 2.45 -11.18
C LEU A 80 3.70 1.53 -12.10
N LYS A 81 3.01 0.62 -12.79
CA LYS A 81 3.62 -0.39 -13.66
C LYS A 81 4.43 0.22 -14.80
N GLU A 82 4.04 1.40 -15.26
CA GLU A 82 4.68 2.17 -16.31
C GLU A 82 6.00 2.81 -15.86
N TRP A 83 6.18 3.01 -14.56
CA TRP A 83 7.24 3.83 -13.97
C TRP A 83 8.06 3.05 -12.94
N GLN A 84 8.64 1.94 -13.37
CA GLN A 84 9.53 1.08 -12.58
C GLN A 84 11.01 1.46 -12.73
N ASP A 85 11.31 2.72 -13.05
CA ASP A 85 12.67 3.25 -13.16
C ASP A 85 12.89 4.42 -12.19
N HIS A 86 14.08 5.04 -12.21
CA HIS A 86 14.44 6.10 -11.27
C HIS A 86 13.86 7.49 -11.60
N ARG A 87 13.00 7.63 -12.62
CA ARG A 87 12.43 8.95 -12.96
C ARG A 87 11.54 9.51 -11.85
N PRO A 88 10.64 8.74 -11.19
CA PRO A 88 9.82 9.22 -10.08
C PRO A 88 10.59 9.73 -8.86
N GLU A 89 11.82 9.29 -8.69
CA GLU A 89 12.70 9.75 -7.61
C GLU A 89 13.26 11.16 -7.87
N ARG A 90 13.23 11.62 -9.12
CA ARG A 90 13.78 12.92 -9.51
C ARG A 90 12.75 14.02 -9.31
N LEU A 91 13.14 15.04 -8.56
CA LEU A 91 12.30 16.21 -8.27
C LEU A 91 11.78 16.89 -9.55
N ASP A 92 12.66 17.10 -10.54
CA ASP A 92 12.29 17.78 -11.77
C ASP A 92 11.26 16.98 -12.58
N TRP A 93 11.42 15.65 -12.62
CA TRP A 93 10.44 14.78 -13.25
C TRP A 93 9.11 14.80 -12.48
N ALA A 94 9.13 14.67 -11.15
CA ALA A 94 7.92 14.67 -10.31
C ALA A 94 7.10 15.97 -10.48
N LEU A 95 7.77 17.12 -10.63
CA LEU A 95 7.12 18.41 -10.91
C LEU A 95 6.60 18.51 -12.35
N MET A 96 7.22 17.81 -13.30
CA MET A 96 6.81 17.81 -14.71
C MET A 96 5.68 16.83 -15.03
N VAL A 97 5.49 15.75 -14.25
CA VAL A 97 4.47 14.72 -14.48
C VAL A 97 3.08 15.26 -14.86
N PRO A 98 2.53 16.30 -14.19
CA PRO A 98 1.20 16.84 -14.52
C PRO A 98 1.10 17.48 -15.91
N PHE A 99 2.23 17.85 -16.52
CA PHE A 99 2.32 18.49 -17.84
C PHE A 99 2.72 17.53 -18.96
N ILE A 100 3.12 16.31 -18.60
CA ILE A 100 3.45 15.25 -19.55
C ILE A 100 2.15 14.52 -19.91
N SER A 101 1.87 14.35 -21.20
CA SER A 101 0.71 13.58 -21.66
C SER A 101 0.84 12.13 -21.20
N GLN A 102 0.00 11.76 -20.23
CA GLN A 102 -0.15 10.37 -19.79
C GLN A 102 -1.02 9.65 -20.83
N ARG A 103 -0.40 9.06 -21.85
CA ARG A 103 -1.13 8.12 -22.72
C ARG A 103 -1.38 6.85 -21.91
N SER A 104 -2.57 6.76 -21.34
CA SER A 104 -3.11 5.49 -20.84
C SER A 104 -3.10 4.49 -22.01
N LYS A 105 -2.50 3.31 -21.79
CA LYS A 105 -2.62 2.16 -22.70
C LYS A 105 -3.73 1.25 -22.21
#